data_AF-A0A382B2Q9-F1
#
_entry.id   AF-A0A382B2Q9-F1
#
_cell.length_a   1.000
_cell.length_b   1.000
_cell.length_c   1.000
_cell.angle_alpha   90.00
_cell.angle_beta   90.00
_cell.angle_gamma   90.00
#
_symmetry.space_group_name_H-M   'P 1'
#
loop_
_entity.id
_entity.type
_entity.pdbx_description
1 polymer ?
#
loop_
_entity_poly.entity_id
_entity_poly.type
_entity_poly.pdbx_seq_one_letter_code
_entity_poly.pdbx_strand_id
1 'polypeptide(L)'
;MFSTPILSNGGTTRGMPISCFLNHVEDSRGGITSHYTENAFLSSVGGGIGGDWSSVRGVGSSTSNGSESTGVIPFLKVVDGEMLAFSQGITRRGSYAAYLDISHPEIEEFLDIR
;
A
#
# COMPACT_ATOMS: atom_id res chain seq x y z
N MET A 1 18.38 21.42 4.90
CA MET A 1 17.29 21.30 5.88
C MET A 1 16.99 19.81 6.06
N PHE A 2 16.80 19.32 7.28
CA PHE A 2 16.53 17.90 7.54
C PHE A 2 15.03 17.57 7.42
N SER A 3 14.69 16.31 7.14
CA SER A 3 13.29 15.86 7.10
C SER A 3 12.68 15.78 8.50
N THR A 4 11.35 15.91 8.57
CA THR A 4 10.62 15.88 9.85
C THR A 4 10.89 14.61 10.67
N PRO A 5 10.96 13.40 10.09
CA PRO A 5 11.26 12.20 10.88
C PRO A 5 12.68 12.16 11.44
N ILE A 6 13.68 12.72 10.74
CA ILE A 6 15.05 12.85 11.28
C ILE A 6 15.05 13.75 12.52
N LEU A 7 14.40 14.91 12.43
CA LEU A 7 14.32 15.86 13.55
C LEU A 7 13.45 15.35 14.71
N SER A 8 12.43 14.53 14.41
CA SER A 8 11.47 14.06 15.42
C SER A 8 11.90 12.75 16.08
N ASN A 9 12.55 11.84 15.34
CA ASN A 9 12.79 10.47 15.78
C ASN A 9 14.28 10.12 15.89
N GLY A 10 15.16 10.89 15.25
CA GLY A 10 16.60 10.65 15.25
C GLY A 10 17.19 10.61 16.67
N GLY A 11 17.90 9.52 17.01
CA GLY A 11 18.49 9.32 18.33
C GLY A 11 17.50 8.98 19.44
N THR A 12 16.23 8.74 19.11
CA THR A 12 15.20 8.32 20.08
C THR A 12 14.77 6.86 19.84
N THR A 13 14.01 6.29 20.76
CA THR A 13 13.34 4.99 20.57
C THR A 13 11.94 5.12 19.95
N ARG A 14 11.55 6.33 19.51
CA ARG A 14 10.22 6.63 18.98
C ARG A 14 10.24 6.58 17.45
N GLY A 15 9.41 5.70 16.86
CA GLY A 15 9.18 5.67 15.42
C GLY A 15 10.44 5.44 14.58
N MET A 16 10.41 5.85 13.31
CA MET A 16 11.53 5.71 12.36
C MET A 16 12.02 7.07 11.83
N PRO A 17 13.33 7.21 11.48
CA PRO A 17 13.87 8.42 10.87
C PRO A 17 13.59 8.53 9.35
N ILE A 18 12.82 7.60 8.78
CA ILE A 18 12.51 7.50 7.34
C ILE A 18 11.12 8.09 7.10
N SER A 19 10.93 8.77 5.97
CA SER A 19 9.65 9.44 5.63
C SER A 19 8.77 8.66 4.66
N CYS A 20 9.36 8.01 3.66
CA CYS A 20 8.62 7.39 2.56
C CYS A 20 9.09 5.95 2.32
N PHE A 21 8.15 5.08 1.99
CA PHE A 21 8.37 3.68 1.65
C PHE A 21 7.68 3.38 0.32
N LEU A 22 8.32 2.52 -0.48
CA LEU A 22 7.83 2.08 -1.78
C LEU A 22 7.92 0.57 -1.84
N ASN A 23 6.77 -0.07 -2.02
CA ASN A 23 6.59 -1.50 -1.86
C ASN A 23 6.02 -2.07 -3.16
N HIS A 24 6.52 -3.21 -3.59
CA HIS A 24 6.04 -3.90 -4.78
C HIS A 24 5.07 -5.02 -4.39
N VAL A 25 3.92 -5.11 -5.06
CA VAL A 25 2.91 -6.13 -4.79
C VAL A 25 3.07 -7.28 -5.78
N GLU A 26 3.57 -8.42 -5.29
CA GLU A 26 3.63 -9.65 -6.08
C GLU A 26 2.22 -10.22 -6.33
N ASP A 27 1.99 -10.74 -7.54
CA ASP A 27 0.73 -11.36 -8.00
C ASP A 27 0.46 -12.75 -7.39
N SER A 28 0.46 -12.81 -6.07
CA SER A 28 0.23 -14.01 -5.28
C SER A 28 -0.54 -13.66 -4.01
N ARG A 29 -1.26 -14.65 -3.47
CA ARG A 29 -1.94 -14.47 -2.16
C ARG A 29 -0.94 -14.10 -1.07
N GLY A 30 0.24 -14.73 -1.09
CA GLY A 30 1.34 -14.42 -0.18
C GLY A 30 1.78 -12.97 -0.31
N GLY A 31 2.15 -12.55 -1.53
CA GLY A 31 2.59 -11.20 -1.86
C GLY A 31 1.60 -10.12 -1.41
N ILE A 32 0.32 -10.28 -1.74
CA ILE A 32 -0.74 -9.35 -1.36
C ILE A 32 -0.88 -9.28 0.18
N THR A 33 -0.89 -10.42 0.88
CA THR A 33 -1.02 -10.41 2.34
C THR A 33 0.23 -9.89 3.07
N SER A 34 1.42 -10.15 2.52
CA SER A 34 2.67 -9.60 3.01
C SER A 34 2.71 -8.08 2.84
N HIS A 35 2.21 -7.56 1.71
CA HIS A 35 2.08 -6.12 1.48
C HIS A 35 1.20 -5.45 2.52
N TYR A 36 0.02 -6.00 2.83
CA TYR A 36 -0.83 -5.50 3.92
C TYR A 36 -0.10 -5.53 5.27
N THR A 37 0.51 -6.67 5.59
CA THR A 37 1.26 -6.80 6.85
C THR A 37 2.33 -5.70 6.98
N GLU A 38 3.10 -5.46 5.93
CA GLU A 38 4.11 -4.39 5.91
C GLU A 38 3.47 -3.01 6.06
N ASN A 39 2.41 -2.72 5.32
CA ASN A 39 1.69 -1.44 5.39
C ASN A 39 1.17 -1.13 6.80
N ALA A 40 0.61 -2.13 7.49
CA ALA A 40 0.12 -1.98 8.86
C ALA A 40 1.23 -1.54 9.82
N PHE A 41 2.42 -2.14 9.73
CA PHE A 41 3.57 -1.76 10.55
C PHE A 41 4.12 -0.38 10.17
N LEU A 42 4.30 -0.12 8.87
CA LEU A 42 4.86 1.15 8.38
C LEU A 42 3.96 2.34 8.69
N SER A 43 2.63 2.18 8.55
CA SER A 43 1.66 3.23 8.85
C SER A 43 1.61 3.52 10.35
N SER A 44 1.74 2.48 11.19
CA SER A 44 1.78 2.63 12.65
C SER A 44 2.98 3.45 13.16
N VAL A 45 4.10 3.43 12.43
CA VAL A 45 5.30 4.22 12.78
C VAL A 45 5.39 5.57 12.05
N GLY A 46 4.38 5.89 11.22
CA GLY A 46 4.20 7.20 10.58
C GLY A 46 4.95 7.41 9.27
N GLY A 47 5.25 6.34 8.55
CA GLY A 47 5.72 6.43 7.17
C GLY A 47 4.60 6.73 6.19
N GLY A 48 4.88 7.56 5.18
CA GLY A 48 4.05 7.59 3.97
C GLY A 48 4.42 6.41 3.07
N ILE A 49 3.42 5.73 2.52
CA ILE A 49 3.63 4.46 1.80
C ILE A 49 3.16 4.60 0.36
N GLY A 50 3.90 4.04 -0.58
CA GLY A 50 3.45 3.84 -1.96
C GLY A 50 3.52 2.37 -2.33
N GLY A 51 2.49 1.85 -2.99
CA GLY A 51 2.47 0.48 -3.48
C GLY A 51 2.32 0.41 -4.98
N ASP A 52 3.17 -0.37 -5.64
CA ASP A 52 3.08 -0.70 -7.06
C ASP A 52 2.25 -1.98 -7.27
N TRP A 53 1.12 -1.83 -7.97
CA TRP A 53 0.16 -2.90 -8.24
C TRP A 53 0.25 -3.44 -9.66
N SER A 54 1.21 -2.97 -10.46
CA SER A 54 1.28 -3.25 -11.89
C SER A 54 1.50 -4.73 -12.24
N SER A 55 1.96 -5.53 -11.27
CA SER A 55 2.10 -6.99 -11.45
C SER A 55 0.85 -7.78 -11.13
N VAL A 56 -0.07 -7.24 -10.33
CA VAL A 56 -1.29 -7.97 -9.93
C VAL A 56 -2.20 -8.12 -11.13
N ARG A 57 -2.67 -9.34 -11.39
CA ARG A 57 -3.48 -9.60 -12.59
C ARG A 57 -4.87 -8.94 -12.54
N GLY A 58 -5.31 -8.45 -13.70
CA GLY A 58 -6.62 -7.82 -13.87
C GLY A 58 -7.81 -8.75 -13.66
N VAL A 59 -8.99 -8.15 -13.49
CA VAL A 59 -10.27 -8.85 -13.35
C VAL A 59 -10.51 -9.88 -14.48
N GLY A 60 -11.10 -11.03 -14.14
CA GLY A 60 -11.37 -12.11 -15.11
C GLY A 60 -10.16 -12.99 -15.46
N SER A 61 -8.94 -12.59 -15.07
CA SER A 61 -7.74 -13.41 -15.29
C SER A 61 -7.81 -14.73 -14.51
N SER A 62 -7.51 -15.85 -15.14
CA SER A 62 -7.53 -17.16 -14.49
C SER A 62 -6.49 -17.26 -13.37
N THR A 63 -6.86 -17.94 -12.29
CA THR A 63 -5.98 -18.26 -11.16
C THR A 63 -5.52 -19.70 -11.21
N SER A 64 -4.48 -20.04 -10.43
CA SER A 64 -3.94 -21.40 -10.33
C SER A 64 -4.95 -22.46 -9.87
N ASN A 65 -6.04 -22.04 -9.23
CA ASN A 65 -7.06 -22.92 -8.67
C ASN A 65 -8.36 -22.94 -9.49
N GLY A 66 -8.33 -22.41 -10.72
CA GLY A 66 -9.48 -22.45 -11.64
C GLY A 66 -10.57 -21.41 -11.37
N SER A 67 -10.38 -20.49 -10.41
CA SER A 67 -11.22 -19.30 -10.26
C SER A 67 -10.68 -18.13 -11.08
N GLU A 68 -11.44 -17.05 -11.19
CA GLU A 68 -11.01 -15.80 -11.81
C GLU A 68 -10.58 -14.76 -10.76
N SER A 69 -9.68 -13.87 -11.16
CA SER A 69 -9.25 -12.71 -10.36
C SER A 69 -10.38 -11.70 -10.23
N THR A 70 -10.50 -11.09 -9.06
CA THR A 70 -11.39 -9.95 -8.82
C THR A 70 -10.77 -8.61 -9.23
N GLY A 71 -9.54 -8.62 -9.73
CA GLY A 71 -8.80 -7.42 -10.10
C GLY A 71 -8.16 -6.69 -8.92
N VAL A 72 -7.51 -5.58 -9.23
CA VAL A 72 -6.73 -4.75 -8.30
C VAL A 72 -7.63 -3.90 -7.38
N ILE A 73 -8.76 -3.43 -7.90
CA ILE A 73 -9.62 -2.44 -7.22
C ILE A 73 -10.12 -2.92 -5.83
N PRO A 74 -10.61 -4.16 -5.64
CA PRO A 74 -11.04 -4.63 -4.32
C PRO A 74 -9.89 -4.66 -3.31
N PHE A 75 -8.67 -4.99 -3.73
CA PHE A 75 -7.50 -4.99 -2.87
C PHE A 75 -7.10 -3.57 -2.45
N LEU A 76 -7.18 -2.59 -3.36
CA LEU A 76 -6.96 -1.19 -3.02
C LEU A 76 -7.98 -0.66 -1.99
N LYS A 77 -9.23 -1.11 -2.05
CA LYS A 77 -10.24 -0.78 -1.01
C LYS A 77 -9.88 -1.36 0.35
N VAL A 78 -9.22 -2.53 0.41
CA VAL A 78 -8.69 -3.07 1.65
C VAL A 78 -7.56 -2.18 2.19
N VAL A 79 -6.65 -1.72 1.32
CA VAL A 79 -5.57 -0.78 1.72
C VAL A 79 -6.14 0.52 2.26
N ASP A 80 -7.19 1.09 1.66
CA ASP A 80 -7.83 2.30 2.17
C ASP A 80 -8.35 2.09 3.61
N GLY A 81 -9.07 0.99 3.85
CA GLY A 81 -9.51 0.61 5.19
C GLY A 81 -8.35 0.36 6.16
N GLU A 82 -7.27 -0.26 5.69
CA GLU A 82 -6.05 -0.50 6.45
C GLU A 82 -5.38 0.80 6.89
N MET A 83 -5.26 1.79 6.00
CA MET A 83 -4.67 3.10 6.32
C MET A 83 -5.51 3.90 7.34
N LEU A 84 -6.82 3.66 7.38
CA LEU A 84 -7.71 4.21 8.40
C LEU A 84 -7.55 3.47 9.74
N ALA A 85 -7.32 2.16 9.73
CA ALA A 85 -7.19 1.34 10.93
C ALA A 85 -5.84 1.53 11.62
N PHE A 86 -4.74 1.56 10.86
CA PHE A 86 -3.38 1.71 11.38
C PHE A 86 -2.90 3.15 11.20
N SER A 87 -3.05 3.97 12.23
CA SER A 87 -2.59 5.36 12.23
C SER A 87 -1.50 5.60 13.28
N GLN A 88 -0.62 6.59 13.03
CA GLN A 88 0.45 6.96 13.94
C GLN A 88 -0.10 7.72 15.15
N GLY A 89 -0.67 6.98 16.10
CA GLY A 89 -1.24 7.52 17.33
C GLY A 89 -2.32 8.58 17.05
N ILE A 90 -2.25 9.72 17.74
CA ILE A 90 -3.30 10.76 17.71
C ILE A 90 -3.07 11.79 16.58
N THR A 91 -1.89 11.82 15.97
CA THR A 91 -1.45 13.02 15.23
C THR A 91 -1.62 12.99 13.71
N ARG A 92 -1.55 11.82 13.04
CA ARG A 92 -1.68 11.75 11.57
C ARG A 92 -2.35 10.46 11.12
N ARG A 93 -3.31 10.60 10.20
CA ARG A 93 -3.88 9.47 9.43
C ARG A 93 -2.78 8.78 8.63
N GLY A 94 -2.91 7.47 8.43
CA GLY A 94 -2.10 6.75 7.45
C GLY A 94 -2.27 7.37 6.06
N SER A 95 -1.20 7.36 5.28
CA SER A 95 -1.21 7.89 3.92
C SER A 95 -0.62 6.88 2.97
N TYR A 96 -1.36 6.59 1.90
CA TYR A 96 -0.96 5.60 0.90
C TYR A 96 -1.18 6.15 -0.51
N ALA A 97 -0.24 5.86 -1.40
CA ALA A 97 -0.34 6.11 -2.83
C ALA A 97 -0.31 4.78 -3.59
N ALA A 98 -1.37 4.49 -4.35
CA ALA A 98 -1.38 3.36 -5.26
C ALA A 98 -0.79 3.78 -6.61
N TYR A 99 0.03 2.92 -7.20
CA TYR A 99 0.56 3.07 -8.56
C TYR A 99 0.13 1.89 -9.41
N LEU A 100 -0.24 2.17 -10.65
CA LEU A 100 -0.61 1.19 -11.66
C LEU A 100 -0.06 1.65 -13.01
N ASP A 101 0.53 0.74 -13.77
CA ASP A 101 1.00 1.01 -15.12
C ASP A 101 -0.16 1.38 -16.05
N ILE A 102 0.05 2.35 -16.95
CA ILE A 102 -0.98 2.84 -17.87
C ILE A 102 -1.46 1.77 -18.87
N SER A 103 -0.66 0.74 -19.12
CA SER A 103 -1.03 -0.39 -19.98
C SER A 103 -1.77 -1.50 -19.24
N HIS A 104 -1.97 -1.38 -17.92
CA HIS A 104 -2.69 -2.36 -17.14
C HIS A 104 -4.15 -2.47 -17.61
N PRO A 105 -4.72 -3.69 -17.72
CA PRO A 105 -6.08 -3.88 -18.26
C PRO A 105 -7.19 -3.18 -17.45
N GLU A 106 -6.93 -2.84 -16.18
CA GLU A 106 -7.86 -2.14 -15.30
C GLU A 106 -7.52 -0.66 -15.11
N ILE A 107 -6.79 -0.04 -16.05
CA ILE A 107 -6.36 1.36 -15.90
C ILE A 107 -7.54 2.33 -15.84
N GLU A 108 -8.61 2.11 -16.62
CA GLU A 108 -9.79 2.98 -16.63
C GLU A 108 -10.53 2.90 -15.28
N GLU A 109 -10.77 1.69 -14.76
CA GLU A 109 -11.36 1.49 -13.44
C GLU A 109 -10.47 2.06 -12.32
N PHE A 110 -9.14 2.03 -12.50
CA PHE A 110 -8.18 2.64 -11.59
C PHE A 110 -8.15 4.18 -11.66
N LEU A 111 -8.62 4.79 -12.74
CA LEU A 111 -8.81 6.25 -12.76
C LEU A 111 -10.12 6.66 -12.06
N ASP A 112 -11.12 5.76 -12.04
CA ASP A 112 -12.45 5.98 -11.47
C ASP A 112 -12.61 5.61 -9.97
N ILE A 113 -11.56 5.11 -9.31
CA ILE A 113 -11.59 4.66 -7.89
C ILE A 113 -11.82 5.80 -6.89
N ARG A 114 -11.67 7.05 -7.30
CA ARG A 114 -11.71 8.22 -6.41
C ARG A 114 -13.12 8.66 -5.99
#